data_AF-A0A444R2V2-F1
#
_entry.id   AF-A0A444R2V2-F1
#
_cell.length_a   1.000
_cell.length_b   1.000
_cell.length_c   1.000
_cell.angle_alpha   90.00
_cell.angle_beta   90.00
_cell.angle_gamma   90.00
#
_symmetry.space_group_name_H-M   'P 1'
#
loop_
_entity.id
_entity.type
_entity.pdbx_description
1 polymer ?
#
loop_
_entity_poly.entity_id
_entity_poly.type
_entity_poly.pdbx_seq_one_letter_code
_entity_poly.pdbx_strand_id
1 'polypeptide(L)' 'TTAHSVPFDGKATLFVAERTLQEGMTPEQAWAPWIAGLDIYRQDCAHVDIISPVAFEKIGPIIRATLNK' A
#
# COMPACT_ATOMS: atom_id res chain seq x y z
N THR A 1 10.85 11.45 17.13
CA THR A 1 9.39 11.27 17.16
C THR A 1 9.07 9.99 16.42
N THR A 2 8.41 9.02 17.05
CA THR A 2 8.05 7.75 16.40
C THR A 2 6.56 7.78 16.04
N ALA A 3 6.24 7.40 14.80
CA ALA A 3 4.85 7.24 14.39
C ALA A 3 4.28 5.95 14.99
N HIS A 4 3.06 6.03 15.51
CA HIS A 4 2.31 4.88 16.02
C HIS A 4 1.01 4.75 15.23
N SER A 5 0.71 3.54 14.76
CA SER A 5 -0.57 3.25 14.12
C SER A 5 -1.67 3.14 15.19
N VAL A 6 -2.78 3.83 14.97
CA VAL A 6 -4.02 3.62 15.71
C VAL A 6 -4.93 2.68 14.91
N PRO A 7 -5.74 1.82 15.56
CA PRO A 7 -6.70 0.99 14.84
C PRO A 7 -7.69 1.83 14.01
N PHE A 8 -7.94 1.39 12.79
CA PHE A 8 -8.85 1.97 11.82
C PHE A 8 -9.88 0.92 11.38
N ASP A 9 -11.15 1.14 11.75
CA ASP A 9 -12.26 0.22 11.47
C ASP A 9 -12.80 0.34 10.02
N GLY A 10 -11.99 0.85 9.11
CA GLY A 10 -12.36 1.07 7.72
C GLY A 10 -11.58 0.20 6.76
N LYS A 11 -11.91 0.36 5.47
CA LYS A 11 -11.18 -0.24 4.37
C LYS A 11 -10.15 0.72 3.81
N ALA A 12 -8.91 0.25 3.65
CA ALA A 12 -7.83 0.98 3.01
C ALA A 12 -7.38 0.29 1.71
N THR A 13 -6.76 1.07 0.82
CA THR A 13 -6.07 0.57 -0.37
C THR A 13 -4.58 0.82 -0.20
N LEU A 14 -3.77 -0.22 -0.30
CA LEU A 14 -2.32 -0.18 -0.11
C LEU A 14 -1.58 -0.53 -1.40
N PHE A 15 -0.65 0.34 -1.80
CA PHE A 15 0.31 0.07 -2.87
C PHE A 15 1.65 -0.35 -2.26
N VAL A 16 2.17 -1.52 -2.65
CA VAL A 16 3.36 -2.13 -2.02
C VAL A 16 4.52 -2.12 -2.98
N ALA A 17 5.65 -1.54 -2.57
CA ALA A 17 6.93 -1.61 -3.29
C ALA A 17 7.62 -2.94 -3.01
N GLU A 18 7.55 -3.88 -3.94
CA GLU A 18 8.04 -5.25 -3.73
C GLU A 18 9.55 -5.33 -3.54
N ARG A 19 10.34 -4.48 -4.23
CA ARG A 19 11.81 -4.57 -4.20
C ARG A 19 12.43 -4.23 -2.85
N THR A 20 11.66 -3.56 -1.99
CA THR A 20 12.09 -3.15 -0.65
C THR A 20 11.28 -3.82 0.45
N LEU A 21 10.41 -4.77 0.09
CA LEU A 21 9.68 -5.55 1.08
C LEU A 21 10.65 -6.49 1.79
N GLN A 22 10.59 -6.52 3.13
CA GLN A 22 11.44 -7.40 3.92
C GLN A 22 11.04 -8.86 3.68
N GLU A 23 12.04 -9.74 3.52
CA GLU A 23 11.80 -11.18 3.35
C GLU A 23 11.00 -11.74 4.53
N GLY A 24 10.00 -12.57 4.22
CA GLY A 24 9.13 -13.19 5.21
C GLY A 24 8.05 -12.27 5.81
N MET A 25 8.04 -10.97 5.49
CA MET A 25 6.96 -10.06 5.88
C MET A 25 5.90 -9.96 4.78
N THR A 26 4.63 -10.17 5.16
CA THR A 26 3.50 -9.88 4.26
C THR A 26 2.80 -8.59 4.71
N PRO A 27 2.45 -7.67 3.78
CA PRO A 27 1.68 -6.47 4.12
C PRO A 27 0.36 -6.78 4.82
N GLU A 28 -0.28 -7.89 4.46
CA GLU A 28 -1.49 -8.42 5.08
C GLU A 28 -1.29 -8.64 6.59
N GLN A 29 -0.27 -9.39 6.98
CA GLN A 29 0.03 -9.68 8.39
C GLN A 29 0.51 -8.45 9.14
N ALA A 30 1.31 -7.62 8.47
CA ALA A 30 1.79 -6.37 9.07
C ALA A 30 0.59 -5.49 9.45
N TRP A 31 -0.38 -5.29 8.56
CA TRP A 31 -1.49 -4.35 8.79
C TRP A 31 -2.73 -4.94 9.47
N ALA A 32 -2.86 -6.27 9.56
CA ALA A 32 -4.02 -6.94 10.16
C ALA A 32 -4.45 -6.40 11.55
N PRO A 33 -3.53 -6.03 12.48
CA PRO A 33 -3.95 -5.50 13.78
C PRO A 33 -4.56 -4.09 13.74
N TRP A 34 -4.38 -3.35 12.65
CA TRP A 34 -4.69 -1.93 12.58
C TRP A 34 -5.75 -1.56 11.54
N ILE A 35 -6.06 -2.42 10.57
CA ILE A 35 -6.99 -2.10 9.49
C ILE A 35 -8.00 -3.24 9.30
N ALA A 36 -9.29 -2.92 9.34
CA ALA A 36 -10.38 -3.90 9.20
C ALA A 36 -10.48 -4.51 7.79
N GLY A 37 -10.14 -3.75 6.74
CA GLY A 37 -10.11 -4.25 5.37
C GLY A 37 -9.00 -3.62 4.54
N LEU A 38 -8.28 -4.44 3.76
CA LEU A 38 -7.14 -3.98 2.98
C LEU A 38 -7.16 -4.55 1.56
N ASP A 39 -7.22 -3.69 0.54
CA ASP A 39 -6.94 -4.05 -0.85
C ASP A 39 -5.47 -3.78 -1.15
N ILE A 40 -4.74 -4.78 -1.64
CA ILE A 40 -3.29 -4.68 -1.87
C ILE A 40 -2.97 -4.73 -3.36
N TYR A 41 -2.20 -3.75 -3.82
CA TYR A 41 -1.69 -3.66 -5.18
C TYR A 41 -0.17 -3.64 -5.16
N ARG A 42 0.46 -4.72 -5.62
CA ARG A 42 1.91 -4.87 -5.63
C ARG A 42 2.54 -4.18 -6.85
N GLN A 43 3.62 -3.45 -6.62
CA GLN A 43 4.37 -2.69 -7.62
C GLN A 43 5.82 -3.17 -7.61
N ASP A 44 6.34 -3.59 -8.77
CA ASP A 44 7.74 -3.94 -8.95
C ASP A 44 8.62 -2.67 -9.02
N CYS A 45 8.74 -1.99 -7.88
CA CYS A 45 9.60 -0.82 -7.68
C CYS A 45 10.16 -0.80 -6.26
N ALA A 46 11.16 0.05 -6.01
CA ALA A 46 11.61 0.34 -4.65
C ALA A 46 10.67 1.36 -3.98
N HIS A 47 10.71 1.44 -2.64
CA HIS A 47 9.91 2.40 -1.89
C HIS A 47 10.14 3.85 -2.35
N VAL A 48 11.38 4.22 -2.67
CA VAL A 48 11.72 5.57 -3.15
C VAL A 48 11.10 5.89 -4.51
N ASP A 49 10.81 4.86 -5.32
CA ASP A 49 10.27 5.00 -6.67
C ASP A 49 8.74 4.87 -6.72
N ILE A 50 8.09 4.48 -5.62
CA ILE A 50 6.64 4.21 -5.63
C ILE A 50 5.80 5.45 -5.90
N ILE A 51 6.37 6.64 -5.69
CA ILE A 51 5.76 7.94 -6.02
C ILE A 51 6.33 8.56 -7.31
N SER A 52 7.13 7.82 -8.07
CA SER A 52 7.70 8.30 -9.34
C SER A 52 6.62 8.37 -10.43
N PRO A 53 6.78 9.25 -11.43
CA PRO A 53 5.85 9.32 -12.56
C PRO A 53 5.63 7.97 -13.25
N VAL A 54 6.69 7.17 -13.40
CA VAL A 54 6.64 5.84 -14.02
C VAL A 54 5.81 4.87 -13.19
N ALA A 55 5.94 4.87 -11.86
CA ALA A 55 5.08 4.06 -11.00
C ALA A 55 3.60 4.53 -11.08
N PHE A 56 3.38 5.83 -11.20
CA PHE A 56 2.03 6.40 -11.34
C PHE A 56 1.33 6.08 -12.66
N GLU A 57 2.03 5.65 -13.71
CA GLU A 57 1.38 5.09 -14.90
C GLU A 57 0.54 3.85 -14.56
N LYS A 58 0.95 3.08 -13.55
CA LYS A 58 0.21 1.91 -13.04
C LYS A 58 -0.71 2.27 -11.88
N ILE A 59 -0.22 3.04 -10.91
CA ILE A 59 -0.95 3.39 -9.69
C ILE A 59 -2.11 4.36 -9.98
N GLY A 60 -1.91 5.34 -10.85
CA GLY A 60 -2.88 6.40 -11.14
C GLY A 60 -4.25 5.89 -11.63
N PRO A 61 -4.30 5.00 -12.64
CA PRO A 61 -5.55 4.39 -13.08
C PRO A 61 -6.29 3.64 -11.96
N ILE A 62 -5.56 2.96 -11.05
CA ILE A 62 -6.14 2.24 -9.92
C ILE A 62 -6.75 3.22 -8.92
N ILE A 63 -6.03 4.29 -8.57
CA ILE A 63 -6.56 5.36 -7.69
C ILE A 63 -7.85 5.93 -8.28
N ARG A 64 -7.84 6.30 -9.57
CA ARG A 64 -9.04 6.83 -10.25
C ARG A 64 -10.21 5.83 -10.20
N ALA A 65 -9.96 4.56 -10.47
CA ALA A 65 -10.98 3.53 -10.43
C ALA A 65 -11.52 3.30 -9.00
N THR A 66 -10.68 3.41 -7.97
CA THR A 66 -11.09 3.25 -6.57
C THR A 66 -11.89 4.43 -6.05
N LEU A 67 -11.53 5.66 -6.44
CA LEU A 67 -12.21 6.89 -5.98
C LEU A 67 -13.55 7.15 -6.69
N ASN A 68 -13.75 6.58 -7.88
CA ASN A 68 -14.98 6.77 -8.66
C ASN A 68 -15.98 5.61 -8.50
N LYS A 69 -15.79 4.74 -7.50
CA LYS A 69 -16.78 3.72 -7.10
C LYS A 69 -17.82 4.33 -6.18
#